data_AF-A0A1I4P0M3-F1
#
_entry.id   AF-A0A1I4P0M3-F1
#
_cell.length_a   1.000
_cell.length_b   1.000
_cell.length_c   1.000
_cell.angle_alpha   90.00
_cell.angle_beta   90.00
_cell.angle_gamma   90.00
#
_symmetry.space_group_name_H-M   'P 1'
#
loop_
_entity.id
_entity.type
_entity.pdbx_description
1 polymer ?
#
loop_
_entity_poly.entity_id
_entity_poly.type
_entity_poly.pdbx_seq_one_letter_code
_entity_poly.pdbx_strand_id
1 'polypeptide(L)'
;MRLAVSYSRSCSGEQIINYEAVEACVVTMAADLNEKVKRYERLLREALEKAKFAPIPQSHMYKVAGDYHNMASSYYNDGLHFVESDDPVNALVCFSYGHAWLDAGARLGLFDVDDDVLFTI
;
A
#
# COMPACT_ATOMS: atom_id res chain seq x y z
N MET A 1 48.54 -6.74 15.57
CA MET A 1 48.62 -7.92 14.69
C MET A 1 47.42 -7.89 13.75
N ARG A 2 47.55 -7.21 12.60
CA ARG A 2 46.53 -7.18 11.54
C ARG A 2 47.14 -7.93 10.35
N LEU A 3 46.50 -9.01 9.91
CA LEU A 3 46.84 -9.74 8.70
C LEU A 3 46.37 -8.90 7.50
N ALA A 4 47.31 -8.45 6.69
CA ALA A 4 47.03 -7.89 5.37
C ALA A 4 46.80 -9.06 4.40
N VAL A 5 45.59 -9.19 3.88
CA VAL A 5 45.29 -10.08 2.76
C VAL A 5 45.53 -9.27 1.49
N SER A 6 46.67 -9.48 0.84
CA SER A 6 46.97 -8.91 -0.47
C SER A 6 46.25 -9.72 -1.55
N TYR A 7 45.25 -9.13 -2.20
CA TYR A 7 44.58 -9.70 -3.35
C TYR A 7 45.12 -9.05 -4.63
N SER A 8 45.89 -9.79 -5.42
CA SER A 8 46.23 -9.41 -6.78
C SER A 8 45.20 -10.02 -7.75
N ARG A 9 44.35 -9.18 -8.34
CA ARG A 9 43.60 -9.53 -9.56
C ARG A 9 43.96 -8.56 -10.68
N SER A 10 44.57 -9.10 -11.72
CA SER A 10 44.69 -8.48 -13.03
C SER A 10 43.43 -8.81 -13.86
N CYS A 11 42.62 -7.80 -14.17
CA CYS A 11 41.91 -7.58 -15.46
C CYS A 11 40.84 -6.47 -15.30
N SER A 12 40.95 -5.44 -16.14
CA SER A 12 39.90 -4.53 -16.66
C SER A 12 38.72 -4.11 -15.76
N GLY A 13 38.71 -2.82 -15.38
CA GLY A 13 37.49 -2.05 -15.10
C GLY A 13 36.92 -2.19 -13.69
N GLU A 14 37.51 -1.52 -12.70
CA GLU A 14 36.85 -1.28 -11.42
C GLU A 14 35.87 -0.11 -11.54
N GLN A 15 34.59 -0.43 -11.74
CA GLN A 15 33.53 0.50 -11.41
C GLN A 15 33.43 0.52 -9.87
N ILE A 16 34.16 1.44 -9.24
CA ILE A 16 34.05 1.69 -7.80
C ILE A 16 32.59 2.11 -7.55
N ILE A 17 31.82 1.24 -6.90
CA ILE A 17 30.45 1.55 -6.48
C ILE A 17 30.58 2.66 -5.44
N ASN A 18 30.09 3.85 -5.78
CA ASN A 18 30.08 4.97 -4.85
C ASN A 18 29.08 4.68 -3.73
N TYR A 19 29.57 4.34 -2.54
CA TYR A 19 28.75 4.02 -1.37
C TYR A 19 27.80 5.17 -1.01
N GLU A 20 28.23 6.44 -1.16
CA GLU A 20 27.37 7.60 -0.93
C GLU A 20 26.21 7.64 -1.94
N ALA A 21 26.44 7.26 -3.19
CA ALA A 21 25.40 7.20 -4.22
C ALA A 21 24.41 6.05 -3.98
N VAL A 22 24.90 4.90 -3.50
CA VAL A 22 24.04 3.75 -3.13
C VAL A 22 23.19 4.11 -1.91
N GLU A 23 23.79 4.72 -0.89
CA GLU A 23 23.08 5.15 0.31
C GLU A 23 22.00 6.19 -0.01
N ALA A 24 22.33 7.19 -0.83
CA ALA A 24 21.35 8.16 -1.32
C ALA A 24 20.19 7.49 -2.08
N CYS A 25 20.48 6.51 -2.95
CA CYS A 25 19.45 5.75 -3.67
C CYS A 25 18.51 5.01 -2.72
N VAL A 26 19.05 4.28 -1.72
CA VAL A 26 18.26 3.55 -0.73
C VAL A 26 17.38 4.50 0.08
N VAL A 27 17.92 5.64 0.51
CA VAL A 27 17.16 6.68 1.22
C VAL A 27 16.02 7.22 0.35
N THR A 28 16.26 7.49 -0.94
CA THR A 28 15.21 7.95 -1.84
C THR A 28 14.12 6.89 -2.06
N MET A 29 14.48 5.61 -2.19
CA MET A 29 13.51 4.52 -2.33
C MET A 29 12.65 4.37 -1.08
N ALA A 30 13.26 4.45 0.11
CA ALA A 30 12.52 4.41 1.37
C ALA A 30 11.58 5.62 1.52
N ALA A 31 12.03 6.82 1.11
CA ALA A 31 11.19 8.01 1.11
C ALA A 31 10.01 7.90 0.15
N ASP A 32 10.22 7.39 -1.06
CA ASP A 32 9.17 7.13 -2.06
C ASP A 32 8.15 6.10 -1.55
N LEU A 33 8.62 5.03 -0.90
CA LEU A 33 7.74 4.03 -0.29
C LEU A 33 6.87 4.64 0.81
N ASN A 34 7.46 5.44 1.70
CA ASN A 34 6.72 6.08 2.79
C ASN A 34 5.69 7.10 2.29
N GLU A 35 5.97 7.80 1.19
CA GLU A 35 4.98 8.67 0.54
C GLU A 35 3.80 7.85 0.02
N LYS A 36 4.08 6.76 -0.70
CA LYS A 36 3.06 5.85 -1.23
C LYS A 36 2.18 5.27 -0.12
N VAL A 37 2.78 4.80 0.98
CA VAL A 37 2.02 4.29 2.14
C VAL A 37 1.02 5.33 2.63
N LYS A 38 1.48 6.57 2.89
CA LYS A 38 0.60 7.67 3.36
C LYS A 38 -0.48 8.03 2.36
N ARG A 39 -0.15 8.02 1.08
CA ARG A 39 -1.10 8.31 0.01
C ARG A 39 -2.20 7.25 -0.05
N TYR A 40 -1.83 5.97 -0.03
CA TYR A 40 -2.79 4.86 -0.12
C TYR A 40 -3.60 4.69 1.17
N GLU A 41 -3.01 4.96 2.33
CA GLU A 41 -3.74 5.06 3.61
C GLU A 41 -4.88 6.07 3.49
N ARG A 42 -4.57 7.28 3.06
CA ARG A 42 -5.56 8.35 2.89
C ARG A 42 -6.64 7.97 1.88
N LEU A 43 -6.26 7.41 0.73
CA LEU A 43 -7.21 6.97 -0.30
C LEU A 43 -8.19 5.95 0.27
N LEU A 44 -7.71 4.91 0.95
CA LEU A 44 -8.57 3.90 1.55
C LEU A 44 -9.48 4.50 2.64
N ARG A 45 -8.94 5.36 3.51
CA ARG A 45 -9.74 6.03 4.54
C ARG A 45 -10.89 6.84 3.94
N GLU A 46 -10.58 7.68 2.95
CA GLU A 46 -11.59 8.50 2.26
C GLU A 46 -12.63 7.63 1.53
N ALA A 47 -12.19 6.53 0.90
CA ALA A 47 -13.09 5.58 0.24
C ALA A 47 -14.05 4.90 1.24
N LEU A 48 -13.55 4.49 2.40
CA LEU A 48 -14.37 3.91 3.48
C LEU A 48 -15.43 4.91 3.98
N GLU A 49 -15.05 6.18 4.17
CA GLU A 49 -15.98 7.23 4.60
C GLU A 49 -17.09 7.50 3.58
N LYS A 50 -16.79 7.38 2.27
CA LYS A 50 -17.75 7.62 1.19
C LYS A 50 -18.59 6.40 0.79
N ALA A 51 -18.17 5.18 1.11
CA ALA A 51 -18.82 3.93 0.68
C ALA A 51 -20.17 3.67 1.37
N LYS A 52 -21.22 4.40 0.97
CA LYS A 52 -22.59 4.22 1.47
C LYS A 52 -23.25 3.02 0.81
N PHE A 53 -23.98 2.20 1.56
CA PHE A 53 -24.58 0.99 0.99
C PHE A 53 -25.76 1.36 0.09
N ALA A 54 -25.69 0.96 -1.17
CA ALA A 54 -26.76 1.17 -2.15
C ALA A 54 -27.90 0.13 -2.06
N PRO A 55 -27.64 -1.17 -1.76
CA PRO A 55 -28.71 -2.18 -1.70
C PRO A 55 -29.79 -1.88 -0.65
N ILE A 56 -31.00 -2.39 -0.91
CA ILE A 56 -32.11 -2.30 0.04
C ILE A 56 -31.69 -2.92 1.38
N PRO A 57 -31.91 -2.24 2.53
CA PRO A 57 -31.62 -2.77 3.85
C PRO A 57 -32.14 -4.21 4.06
N GLN A 58 -31.38 -5.02 4.79
CA GLN A 58 -31.64 -6.44 5.10
C GLN A 58 -31.73 -7.41 3.90
N SER A 59 -31.56 -6.95 2.66
CA SER A 59 -31.44 -7.82 1.50
C SER A 59 -30.16 -8.66 1.53
N HIS A 60 -30.09 -9.71 0.70
CA HIS A 60 -28.84 -10.47 0.53
C HIS A 60 -27.69 -9.56 0.08
N MET A 61 -27.94 -8.66 -0.88
CA MET A 61 -26.93 -7.73 -1.39
C MET A 61 -26.48 -6.70 -0.35
N TYR A 62 -27.33 -6.33 0.61
CA TYR A 62 -26.92 -5.48 1.74
C TYR A 62 -25.90 -6.19 2.64
N LYS A 63 -26.07 -7.50 2.85
CA LYS A 63 -25.08 -8.30 3.58
C LYS A 63 -23.76 -8.38 2.80
N VAL A 64 -23.83 -8.58 1.49
CA VAL A 64 -22.65 -8.58 0.61
C VAL A 64 -21.92 -7.24 0.65
N ALA A 65 -22.64 -6.11 0.60
CA ALA A 65 -22.05 -4.77 0.81
C ALA A 65 -21.37 -4.65 2.18
N GLY A 66 -22.00 -5.19 3.21
CA GLY A 66 -21.42 -5.34 4.56
C GLY A 66 -20.12 -6.11 4.57
N ASP A 67 -20.08 -7.28 3.92
CA ASP A 67 -18.88 -8.12 3.86
C ASP A 67 -17.73 -7.39 3.13
N TYR A 68 -18.02 -6.70 2.03
CA TYR A 68 -17.03 -5.90 1.29
C TYR A 68 -16.47 -4.75 2.12
N HIS A 69 -17.35 -3.99 2.78
CA HIS A 69 -16.94 -2.89 3.66
C HIS A 69 -16.12 -3.41 4.85
N ASN A 70 -16.53 -4.55 5.44
CA ASN A 70 -15.80 -5.18 6.53
C ASN A 70 -14.40 -5.62 6.09
N MET A 71 -14.27 -6.26 4.93
CA MET A 71 -12.95 -6.64 4.39
C MET A 71 -12.06 -5.42 4.18
N ALA A 72 -12.57 -4.36 3.55
CA ALA A 72 -11.82 -3.12 3.35
C ALA A 72 -11.38 -2.48 4.69
N SER A 73 -12.27 -2.47 5.67
CA SER A 73 -11.98 -1.94 7.02
C SER A 73 -10.94 -2.78 7.77
N SER A 74 -11.00 -4.11 7.65
CA SER A 74 -9.99 -5.01 8.23
C SER A 74 -8.60 -4.75 7.64
N TYR A 75 -8.50 -4.64 6.32
CA TYR A 75 -7.25 -4.29 5.65
C TYR A 75 -6.72 -2.90 6.06
N TYR A 76 -7.61 -1.92 6.25
CA TYR A 76 -7.19 -0.61 6.76
C TYR A 76 -6.56 -0.71 8.15
N ASN A 77 -7.19 -1.45 9.07
CA ASN A 77 -6.67 -1.65 10.42
C ASN A 77 -5.34 -2.44 10.42
N ASP A 78 -5.22 -3.48 9.60
CA ASP A 78 -3.96 -4.22 9.44
C ASP A 78 -2.86 -3.31 8.87
N GLY A 79 -3.20 -2.44 7.91
CA GLY A 79 -2.29 -1.45 7.36
C GLY A 79 -1.76 -0.48 8.43
N LEU A 80 -2.64 0.02 9.30
CA LEU A 80 -2.22 0.85 10.45
C LEU A 80 -1.29 0.08 11.40
N HIS A 81 -1.59 -1.19 11.68
CA HIS A 81 -0.73 -2.04 12.51
C HIS A 81 0.67 -2.23 11.90
N PHE A 82 0.77 -2.42 10.58
CA PHE A 82 2.07 -2.52 9.90
C PHE A 82 2.82 -1.19 9.87
N VAL A 83 2.13 -0.04 9.81
CA VAL A 83 2.76 1.27 9.98
C VAL A 83 3.37 1.42 11.38
N GLU A 84 2.64 1.01 12.42
CA GLU A 84 3.13 1.04 13.80
C GLU A 84 4.31 0.08 14.03
N SER A 85 4.40 -0.98 13.23
CA SER A 85 5.44 -2.01 13.31
C SER A 85 6.66 -1.75 12.41
N ASP A 86 6.74 -0.57 11.78
CA ASP A 86 7.81 -0.19 10.83
C ASP A 86 7.94 -1.16 9.63
N ASP A 87 6.80 -1.68 9.14
CA ASP A 87 6.71 -2.54 7.96
C ASP A 87 5.93 -1.84 6.83
N PRO A 88 6.55 -0.87 6.13
CA PRO A 88 5.88 -0.05 5.13
C PRO A 88 5.47 -0.85 3.87
N VAL A 89 6.12 -1.99 3.60
CA VAL A 89 5.77 -2.85 2.47
C VAL A 89 4.42 -3.52 2.73
N ASN A 90 4.26 -4.18 3.88
CA ASN A 90 2.99 -4.81 4.22
C ASN A 90 1.89 -3.78 4.48
N ALA A 91 2.21 -2.61 5.04
CA ALA A 91 1.25 -1.50 5.14
C ALA A 91 0.71 -1.08 3.76
N LEU A 92 1.59 -0.85 2.79
CA LEU A 92 1.18 -0.47 1.43
C LEU A 92 0.30 -1.55 0.77
N VAL A 93 0.66 -2.82 0.95
CA VAL A 93 -0.15 -3.96 0.45
C VAL A 93 -1.55 -3.92 1.08
N CYS A 94 -1.64 -3.81 2.40
CA CYS A 94 -2.93 -3.75 3.09
C CYS A 94 -3.80 -2.59 2.59
N PHE A 95 -3.29 -1.37 2.53
CA PHE A 95 -4.06 -0.22 2.03
C PHE A 95 -4.50 -0.40 0.57
N SER A 96 -3.64 -0.96 -0.28
CA SER A 96 -3.97 -1.24 -1.69
C SER A 96 -5.07 -2.28 -1.83
N TYR A 97 -5.01 -3.38 -1.07
CA TYR A 97 -6.01 -4.44 -1.11
C TYR A 97 -7.34 -4.00 -0.51
N GLY A 98 -7.32 -3.23 0.59
CA GLY A 98 -8.54 -2.67 1.16
C GLY A 98 -9.27 -1.77 0.17
N HIS A 99 -8.53 -0.97 -0.60
CA HIS A 99 -9.12 -0.13 -1.64
C HIS A 99 -9.72 -0.96 -2.78
N ALA A 100 -9.03 -2.03 -3.20
CA ALA A 100 -9.52 -2.93 -4.24
C ALA A 100 -10.86 -3.59 -3.88
N TRP A 101 -11.10 -3.89 -2.60
CA TRP A 101 -12.41 -4.37 -2.14
C TRP A 101 -13.51 -3.34 -2.37
N LEU A 102 -13.27 -2.06 -2.06
CA LEU A 102 -14.28 -1.02 -2.26
C LEU A 102 -14.52 -0.73 -3.75
N ASP A 103 -13.46 -0.70 -4.57
CA ASP A 103 -13.58 -0.57 -6.03
C ASP A 103 -14.42 -1.70 -6.64
N ALA A 104 -14.15 -2.94 -6.24
CA ALA A 104 -14.93 -4.08 -6.69
C ALA A 104 -16.41 -3.95 -6.28
N GLY A 105 -16.67 -3.51 -5.05
CA GLY A 105 -18.03 -3.28 -4.58
C GLY A 105 -18.74 -2.13 -5.31
N ALA A 106 -18.05 -1.04 -5.59
CA ALA A 106 -18.58 0.10 -6.35
C ALA A 106 -18.97 -0.32 -7.77
N ARG A 107 -18.10 -1.05 -8.48
CA ARG A 107 -18.39 -1.60 -9.81
C ARG A 107 -19.57 -2.58 -9.83
N LEU A 108 -19.80 -3.30 -8.74
CA LEU A 108 -20.94 -4.21 -8.57
C LEU A 108 -22.24 -3.47 -8.16
N GLY A 109 -22.18 -2.17 -7.87
CA GLY A 109 -23.33 -1.39 -7.37
C GLY A 109 -23.67 -1.66 -5.90
N LEU A 110 -22.70 -2.13 -5.09
CA LEU A 110 -22.87 -2.31 -3.65
C LEU A 110 -22.80 -0.97 -2.89
N PHE A 111 -22.09 0.01 -3.45
CA PHE A 111 -21.89 1.32 -2.85
C PHE A 111 -22.44 2.43 -3.74
N ASP A 112 -23.10 3.41 -3.12
CA ASP A 112 -23.54 4.66 -3.75
C ASP A 112 -22.38 5.66 -3.68
N VAL A 113 -21.60 5.70 -4.75
CA VAL A 113 -20.38 6.51 -4.88
C VAL A 113 -20.46 7.36 -6.14
N ASP A 114 -19.97 8.60 -6.05
CA ASP A 114 -20.03 9.61 -7.10
C ASP A 114 -18.67 10.20 -7.47
N ASP A 115 -17.58 9.56 -7.02
CA ASP A 115 -16.20 10.04 -7.17
C ASP A 115 -15.38 9.07 -8.05
N ASP A 116 -15.22 9.42 -9.32
CA ASP A 116 -14.47 8.67 -10.34
C ASP A 116 -12.94 8.78 -10.21
N VAL A 117 -12.46 9.68 -9.35
CA VAL A 117 -11.05 9.82 -9.00
C VAL A 117 -10.69 8.90 -7.84
N LEU A 118 -11.60 8.76 -6.88
CA LEU A 118 -11.42 7.91 -5.71
C LEU A 118 -11.75 6.45 -6.00
N PHE A 119 -12.78 6.18 -6.82
CA PHE A 119 -13.15 4.82 -7.21
C PHE A 119 -12.85 4.58 -8.68
N THR A 120 -12.37 3.38 -9.01
CA THR A 120 -12.25 2.99 -10.42
C THR A 120 -13.61 2.55 -10.97
N ILE A 121 -14.51 3.49 -11.27
CA ILE A 121 -15.84 3.23 -11.84
C ILE A 121 -16.02 3.80 -13.24
#